data_AF-A0A1Y0L9U8-F1
#
_entry.id   AF-A0A1Y0L9U8-F1
#
_cell.length_a   1.000
_cell.length_b   1.000
_cell.length_c   1.000
_cell.angle_alpha   90.00
_cell.angle_beta   90.00
_cell.angle_gamma   90.00
#
_symmetry.space_group_name_H-M   'P 1'
#
loop_
_entity.id
_entity.type
_entity.pdbx_description
1 polymer ?
#
loop_
_entity_poly.entity_id
_entity_poly.type
_entity_poly.pdbx_seq_one_letter_code
_entity_poly.pdbx_strand_id
1 'polypeptide(L)' 'MKKVKTIRMPDWMELALEELAKKDDRTFSYEVLRRLKDSLKKDGVSCQ' A
#
# COMPACT_ATOMS: atom_id res chain seq x y z
N MET A 1 -13.06 -11.53 8.57
CA MET A 1 -13.04 -11.34 7.10
C MET A 1 -12.40 -10.01 6.78
N LYS A 2 -11.39 -9.96 5.90
CA LYS A 2 -10.82 -8.69 5.43
C LYS A 2 -11.86 -8.02 4.51
N LYS A 3 -12.22 -6.76 4.77
CA LYS A 3 -13.09 -5.99 3.87
C LYS A 3 -12.25 -5.50 2.69
N VAL A 4 -12.68 -5.82 1.48
CA VAL A 4 -12.06 -5.27 0.26
C VAL A 4 -12.48 -3.81 0.15
N LYS A 5 -11.51 -2.92 0.01
CA LYS A 5 -11.73 -1.51 -0.31
C LYS A 5 -11.07 -1.22 -1.65
N THR A 6 -11.80 -0.59 -2.56
CA THR A 6 -11.27 -0.14 -3.85
C THR A 6 -10.83 1.31 -3.72
N ILE A 7 -9.61 1.60 -4.17
CA ILE A 7 -9.04 2.95 -4.20
C ILE A 7 -8.83 3.32 -5.66
N ARG A 8 -9.31 4.50 -6.07
CA ARG A 8 -8.96 5.05 -7.38
C ARG A 8 -7.64 5.79 -7.25
N MET A 9 -6.69 5.46 -8.12
CA MET A 9 -5.38 6.09 -8.16
C MET A 9 -5.01 6.44 -9.61
N PRO A 10 -4.15 7.46 -9.83
CA PRO A 10 -3.63 7.75 -11.16
C PRO A 10 -2.76 6.60 -11.69
N ASP A 11 -2.75 6.41 -13.01
CA ASP A 11 -2.00 5.33 -13.67
C ASP A 11 -0.51 5.31 -13.30
N TRP A 12 0.12 6.50 -13.21
CA TRP A 12 1.53 6.62 -12.84
C TRP A 12 1.82 6.07 -11.43
N MET A 13 0.85 6.16 -10.51
CA MET A 13 0.99 5.70 -9.14
C MET A 13 0.81 4.18 -9.06
N GLU A 14 -0.14 3.64 -9.81
CA GLU A 14 -0.37 2.20 -9.91
C GLU A 14 0.88 1.50 -10.44
N LEU A 15 1.43 1.99 -11.56
CA LEU A 15 2.65 1.45 -12.16
C LEU A 15 3.84 1.48 -11.20
N ALA A 16 4.07 2.62 -10.53
CA ALA A 16 5.17 2.75 -9.58
C ALA A 16 5.03 1.76 -8.40
N LEU A 17 3.81 1.56 -7.89
CA LEU A 17 3.54 0.62 -6.80
C LEU A 17 3.70 -0.83 -7.23
N GLU A 18 3.30 -1.18 -8.45
CA GLU A 18 3.51 -2.51 -9.02
C GLU A 18 4.99 -2.85 -9.19
N GLU A 19 5.79 -1.92 -9.72
CA GLU A 19 7.23 -2.12 -9.88
C GLU A 19 7.92 -2.35 -8.53
N LEU A 20 7.52 -1.58 -7.52
CA LEU A 20 8.07 -1.68 -6.17
C LEU A 20 7.63 -2.96 -5.47
N ALA A 21 6.39 -3.41 -5.70
CA ALA A 21 5.89 -4.68 -5.20
C ALA A 21 6.66 -5.87 -5.83
N LYS A 22 6.91 -5.84 -7.14
CA LYS A 22 7.70 -6.85 -7.86
C LYS A 22 9.14 -6.92 -7.33
N LYS A 23 9.76 -5.77 -7.06
CA LYS A 23 11.14 -5.69 -6.55
C LYS A 23 11.30 -6.36 -5.19
N ASP A 24 10.30 -6.24 -4.32
CA ASP A 24 10.33 -6.78 -2.95
C ASP A 24 9.68 -8.17 -2.83
N ASP A 25 9.35 -8.84 -3.95
CA ASP A 25 8.62 -10.12 -4.01
C ASP A 25 7.30 -10.10 -3.21
N ARG A 26 6.53 -9.02 -3.38
CA ARG A 26 5.28 -8.76 -2.65
C ARG A 26 4.10 -8.59 -3.58
N THR A 27 2.91 -8.82 -3.03
CA THR A 27 1.66 -8.44 -3.70
C THR A 27 1.45 -6.93 -3.65
N PHE A 28 0.85 -6.37 -4.70
CA PHE A 28 0.49 -4.95 -4.78
C PHE A 28 -0.27 -4.48 -3.54
N SER A 29 -1.30 -5.23 -3.14
CA SER A 29 -2.11 -4.93 -1.95
C SER A 29 -1.27 -4.84 -0.67
N TYR A 30 -0.26 -5.70 -0.51
CA TYR A 30 0.61 -5.66 0.66
C TYR A 30 1.53 -4.45 0.64
N GLU A 31 2.11 -4.09 -0.51
CA GLU A 31 2.97 -2.91 -0.61
C GLU A 31 2.19 -1.61 -0.35
N VAL A 32 0.96 -1.51 -0.87
CA VAL A 32 0.05 -0.39 -0.57
C VAL A 32 -0.24 -0.30 0.92
N LEU A 33 -0.63 -1.42 1.55
CA LEU A 33 -0.94 -1.45 2.99
C LEU A 33 0.29 -1.13 3.85
N ARG A 34 1.48 -1.58 3.46
CA ARG A 34 2.72 -1.29 4.17
C ARG A 34 3.01 0.20 4.16
N ARG A 35 2.95 0.84 2.99
CA ARG A 35 3.16 2.29 2.86
C ARG A 35 2.13 3.10 3.64
N LEU A 36 0.86 2.68 3.59
CA LEU A 36 -0.20 3.31 4.39
C LEU A 36 0.07 3.13 5.89
N LYS A 37 0.47 1.93 6.34
CA LYS A 37 0.84 1.66 7.74
C LYS A 37 2.02 2.53 8.17
N ASP A 38 3.03 2.68 7.33
CA ASP A 38 4.20 3.52 7.63
C ASP A 38 3.84 5.02 7.65
N SER A 39 2.93 5.48 6.78
CA SER A 39 2.40 6.85 6.82
C SER A 39 1.61 7.11 8.10
N LEU A 40 0.67 6.22 8.44
CA LEU A 40 -0.16 6.35 9.64
C LEU A 40 0.68 6.35 10.92
N LYS A 41 1.75 5.55 10.97
CA LYS A 41 2.71 5.58 12.09
C LYS A 41 3.41 6.94 12.22
N LYS A 42 3.79 7.58 11.10
CA LYS A 42 4.37 8.94 11.12
C LYS A 42 3.39 9.98 11.64
N ASP A 43 2.10 9.78 11.37
CA ASP A 43 1.02 10.62 11.85
C ASP A 43 0.62 10.32 13.31
N GLY A 44 1.36 9.44 14.01
CA GLY A 44 1.13 9.09 15.42
C GLY A 44 0.01 8.07 15.64
N VAL A 45 -0.55 7.48 14.58
CA VAL A 45 -1.58 6.44 14.70
C VAL A 45 -0.93 5.10 15.04
N SER A 46 -1.25 4.58 16.23
CA SER A 46 -0.80 3.25 16.66
C SER A 46 -1.43 2.17 15.75
N CYS A 47 -0.63 1.61 14.86
CA CYS A 47 -1.04 0.56 13.96
C CYS A 47 -0.78 -0.81 14.63
N GLN A 48 -1.82 -1.41 15.22
CA GLN A 48 -1.79 -2.80 15.71
C GLN A 48 -1.42 -3.80 14.60
#